data_AF-A0A0Q8AAT9-F1
#
_entry.id   AF-A0A0Q8AAT9-F1
#
_cell.length_a   1.000
_cell.length_b   1.000
_cell.length_c   1.000
_cell.angle_alpha   90.00
_cell.angle_beta   90.00
_cell.angle_gamma   90.00
#
_symmetry.space_group_name_H-M   'P 1'
#
loop_
_entity.id
_entity.type
_entity.pdbx_description
1 polymer ?
#
loop_
_entity_poly.entity_id
_entity_poly.type
_entity_poly.pdbx_seq_one_letter_code
_entity_poly.pdbx_strand_id
1 'polypeptide(L)'
;MASIDAVESNQSGTTRRAESEAIYLAFGAGALGAIYGLIVALTAADLQFADGDPFAVWAAAGAGVTAAGASIAGYWRARSDPDQAWRRTLPSWKFTVNTISVVIVHTALAFLATFAMYRLLALGFIGLPIITFWAVVLMAVTLGMTAYIVYLSVSRMTTQRMSSLLMAFVVIGTLTAMITTSDPEWWQVHFSQLGTFDDLSSWVFNGTLIAGGLLVTTFAVYIANDLEVLTAEGVLTNPRGKQVVPALFVVMGIMLSCVGIFPVDVSLALHNTSASGMAVMFLVLLIAGPKLLRGMPRTYFVASAAFLAATVLSVILFIPAVGYFSLTAFEIIVFALIFGWIAVFIRFLGVTGQPALSRPGVTSRS
;
A
#
# COMPACT_ATOMS: atom_id res chain seq x y z
N MET A 1 -33.69 -4.39 -17.60
CA MET A 1 -33.96 -3.03 -17.07
C MET A 1 -34.11 -3.09 -15.55
N ALA A 2 -35.12 -3.78 -15.00
CA ALA A 2 -35.31 -3.93 -13.55
C ALA A 2 -34.10 -4.49 -12.75
N SER A 3 -33.28 -5.37 -13.34
CA SER A 3 -32.06 -5.89 -12.71
C SER A 3 -30.86 -4.92 -12.73
N ILE A 4 -30.82 -4.00 -13.71
CA ILE A 4 -29.75 -3.00 -13.84
C ILE A 4 -30.01 -1.88 -12.84
N ASP A 5 -31.26 -1.41 -12.76
CA ASP A 5 -31.69 -0.40 -11.79
C ASP A 5 -31.48 -0.89 -10.35
N ALA A 6 -31.64 -2.18 -10.09
CA ALA A 6 -31.39 -2.80 -8.79
C ALA A 6 -29.89 -2.85 -8.41
N VAL A 7 -28.99 -3.09 -9.37
CA VAL A 7 -27.53 -3.11 -9.13
C VAL A 7 -26.99 -1.70 -8.94
N GLU A 8 -27.38 -0.75 -9.80
CA GLU A 8 -26.97 0.65 -9.69
C GLU A 8 -27.52 1.31 -8.41
N SER A 9 -28.78 1.01 -8.05
CA SER A 9 -29.35 1.51 -6.79
C SER A 9 -28.63 0.96 -5.56
N ASN A 10 -28.24 -0.32 -5.57
CA ASN A 10 -27.51 -0.94 -4.46
C ASN A 10 -26.09 -0.38 -4.30
N GLN A 11 -25.36 -0.20 -5.40
CA GLN A 11 -24.02 0.43 -5.40
C GLN A 11 -24.07 1.90 -4.94
N SER A 12 -25.12 2.64 -5.35
CA SER A 12 -25.34 4.02 -4.89
C SER A 12 -25.64 4.10 -3.39
N GLY A 13 -26.37 3.11 -2.84
CA GLY A 13 -26.70 3.00 -1.42
C GLY A 13 -25.49 2.73 -0.53
N THR A 14 -24.65 1.76 -0.91
CA THR A 14 -23.37 1.47 -0.24
C THR A 14 -22.47 2.70 -0.23
N THR A 15 -22.32 3.36 -1.38
CA THR A 15 -21.44 4.53 -1.52
C THR A 15 -21.88 5.66 -0.58
N ARG A 16 -23.18 5.98 -0.53
CA ARG A 16 -23.74 6.99 0.36
C ARG A 16 -23.55 6.65 1.84
N ARG A 17 -23.74 5.38 2.22
CA ARG A 17 -23.55 4.94 3.61
C ARG A 17 -22.10 5.14 4.05
N ALA A 18 -21.12 4.75 3.24
CA ALA A 18 -19.71 4.93 3.56
C ALA A 18 -19.34 6.41 3.71
N GLU A 19 -19.85 7.31 2.85
CA GLU A 19 -19.66 8.76 2.99
C GLU A 19 -20.22 9.29 4.31
N SER A 20 -21.48 8.95 4.63
CA SER A 20 -22.11 9.42 5.87
C SER A 20 -21.36 8.94 7.11
N GLU A 21 -20.97 7.67 7.14
CA GLU A 21 -20.18 7.11 8.25
C GLU A 21 -18.80 7.76 8.37
N ALA A 22 -18.15 8.08 7.24
CA ALA A 22 -16.89 8.81 7.23
C ALA A 22 -17.05 10.21 7.83
N ILE A 23 -18.11 10.94 7.48
CA ILE A 23 -18.39 12.29 8.01
C ILE A 23 -18.66 12.25 9.51
N TYR A 24 -19.45 11.29 10.01
CA TYR A 24 -19.68 11.15 11.45
C TYR A 24 -18.40 10.85 12.22
N LEU A 25 -17.55 9.96 11.69
CA LEU A 25 -16.24 9.68 12.27
C LEU A 25 -15.31 10.90 12.20
N ALA A 26 -15.35 11.68 11.12
CA ALA A 26 -14.59 12.91 10.99
C ALA A 26 -14.98 13.96 12.04
N PHE A 27 -16.28 14.18 12.27
CA PHE A 27 -16.73 15.09 13.32
C PHE A 27 -16.34 14.60 14.72
N GLY A 28 -16.49 13.30 15.00
CA GLY A 28 -16.08 12.71 16.27
C GLY A 28 -14.57 12.83 16.51
N ALA A 29 -13.76 12.48 15.51
CA ALA A 29 -12.30 12.60 15.57
C ALA A 29 -11.85 14.06 15.65
N GLY A 30 -12.54 14.97 14.98
CA GLY A 30 -12.25 16.40 15.06
C GLY A 30 -12.56 16.98 16.44
N ALA A 31 -13.67 16.58 17.07
CA ALA A 31 -13.98 16.97 18.45
C ALA A 31 -12.94 16.43 19.45
N LEU A 32 -12.54 15.16 19.30
CA LEU A 32 -11.44 14.59 20.08
C LEU A 32 -10.12 15.29 19.81
N GLY A 33 -9.87 15.67 18.55
CA GLY A 33 -8.69 16.43 18.15
C GLY A 33 -8.64 17.84 18.76
N ALA A 34 -9.79 18.51 18.90
CA ALA A 34 -9.88 19.79 19.59
C ALA A 34 -9.46 19.65 21.07
N ILE A 35 -9.97 18.61 21.74
CA ILE A 35 -9.61 18.30 23.14
C ILE A 35 -8.11 17.96 23.24
N TYR A 36 -7.61 17.13 22.33
CA TYR A 36 -6.20 16.75 22.30
C TYR A 36 -5.29 17.97 22.06
N GLY A 37 -5.63 18.84 21.11
CA GLY A 37 -4.90 20.08 20.84
C GLY A 37 -4.91 21.03 22.04
N LEU A 38 -6.01 21.10 22.79
CA LEU A 38 -6.08 21.87 24.03
C LEU A 38 -5.12 21.29 25.09
N ILE A 39 -5.12 19.97 25.30
CA ILE A 39 -4.21 19.31 26.25
C ILE A 39 -2.75 19.55 25.87
N VAL A 40 -2.40 19.42 24.59
CA VAL A 40 -1.05 19.68 24.09
C VAL A 40 -0.65 21.14 24.33
N ALA A 41 -1.55 22.09 24.05
CA ALA A 41 -1.28 23.51 24.27
C ALA A 41 -1.11 23.91 25.75
N LEU A 42 -1.70 23.16 26.68
CA LEU A 42 -1.59 23.43 28.11
C LEU A 42 -0.37 22.73 28.75
N THR A 43 0.12 21.65 28.16
CA THR A 43 1.19 20.83 28.74
C THR A 43 2.56 21.05 28.09
N ALA A 44 2.61 21.39 26.81
CA ALA A 44 3.86 21.66 26.10
C ALA A 44 4.24 23.14 26.26
N ALA A 45 5.37 23.40 26.91
CA ALA A 45 5.99 24.73 26.89
C ALA A 45 6.54 25.01 25.48
N ASP A 46 6.26 26.19 24.94
CA ASP A 46 6.70 26.68 23.63
C ASP A 46 6.38 25.77 22.42
N LEU A 47 5.09 25.64 22.08
CA LEU A 47 4.69 25.10 20.78
C LEU A 47 5.08 26.08 19.67
N GLN A 48 6.15 25.76 18.94
CA GLN A 48 6.55 26.48 17.74
C GLN A 48 6.32 25.62 16.49
N PHE A 49 6.11 26.30 15.37
CA PHE A 49 6.11 25.63 14.07
C PHE A 49 7.54 25.17 13.70
N ALA A 50 8.57 25.98 13.96
CA ALA A 50 9.97 25.71 13.60
C ALA A 50 10.88 25.54 14.83
N ASP A 51 12.02 24.86 14.63
CA ASP A 51 13.08 24.51 15.61
C ASP A 51 12.64 23.61 16.80
N GLY A 52 13.10 22.34 16.80
CA GLY A 52 12.98 21.40 17.95
C GLY A 52 11.67 20.61 18.10
N ASP A 53 10.68 20.85 17.24
CA ASP A 53 9.40 20.14 16.97
C ASP A 53 8.60 19.49 18.11
N PRO A 54 7.76 20.27 18.81
CA PRO A 54 6.66 19.73 19.59
C PRO A 54 5.43 19.40 18.73
N PHE A 55 4.91 20.34 17.94
CA PHE A 55 3.54 20.22 17.41
C PHE A 55 3.40 19.21 16.26
N ALA A 56 4.34 19.17 15.31
CA ALA A 56 4.29 18.24 14.18
C ALA A 56 4.24 16.78 14.63
N VAL A 57 5.04 16.44 15.66
CA VAL A 57 5.08 15.10 16.26
C VAL A 57 3.76 14.77 16.96
N TRP A 58 3.21 15.70 17.76
CA TRP A 58 1.90 15.50 18.40
C TRP A 58 0.78 15.31 17.37
N ALA A 59 0.75 16.15 16.32
CA ALA A 59 -0.23 16.05 15.26
C ALA A 59 -0.12 14.70 14.50
N ALA A 60 1.11 14.29 14.18
CA ALA A 60 1.36 13.00 13.51
C ALA A 60 0.97 11.80 14.39
N ALA A 61 1.26 11.84 15.70
CA ALA A 61 0.85 10.81 16.64
C ALA A 61 -0.68 10.72 16.76
N GLY A 62 -1.36 11.86 16.90
CA GLY A 62 -2.83 11.92 16.92
C GLY A 62 -3.46 11.43 15.61
N ALA A 63 -2.87 11.78 14.47
CA ALA A 63 -3.29 11.28 13.16
C ALA A 63 -3.08 9.75 13.05
N GLY A 64 -1.95 9.23 13.52
CA GLY A 64 -1.68 7.79 13.55
C GLY A 64 -2.72 7.00 14.36
N VAL A 65 -3.01 7.44 15.60
CA VAL A 65 -4.04 6.80 16.45
C VAL A 65 -5.42 6.86 15.80
N THR A 66 -5.77 8.02 15.23
CA THR A 66 -7.05 8.21 14.54
C THR A 66 -7.15 7.33 13.29
N ALA A 67 -6.08 7.23 12.50
CA ALA A 67 -6.01 6.37 11.34
C ALA A 67 -6.15 4.89 11.71
N ALA A 68 -5.54 4.45 12.83
CA ALA A 68 -5.69 3.09 13.33
C ALA A 68 -7.16 2.78 13.66
N GLY A 69 -7.82 3.65 14.44
CA GLY A 69 -9.24 3.51 14.78
C GLY A 69 -10.16 3.52 13.56
N ALA A 70 -9.97 4.49 12.66
CA ALA A 70 -10.73 4.59 11.42
C ALA A 70 -10.53 3.39 10.50
N SER A 71 -9.31 2.87 10.39
CA SER A 71 -8.98 1.68 9.59
C SER A 71 -9.65 0.43 10.16
N ILE A 72 -9.59 0.21 11.48
CA ILE A 72 -10.26 -0.93 12.12
C ILE A 72 -11.77 -0.86 11.86
N ALA A 73 -12.39 0.30 12.15
CA ALA A 73 -13.82 0.49 11.97
C ALA A 73 -14.25 0.29 10.51
N GLY A 74 -13.54 0.92 9.57
CA GLY A 74 -13.82 0.85 8.14
C GLY A 74 -13.65 -0.55 7.58
N TYR A 75 -12.54 -1.23 7.90
CA TYR A 75 -12.26 -2.57 7.38
C TYR A 75 -13.27 -3.61 7.91
N TRP A 76 -13.65 -3.47 9.19
CA TRP A 76 -14.61 -4.37 9.82
C TRP A 76 -16.03 -4.15 9.29
N ARG A 77 -16.48 -2.89 9.16
CA ARG A 77 -17.80 -2.54 8.62
C ARG A 77 -17.95 -2.87 7.15
N ALA A 78 -16.88 -2.74 6.37
CA ALA A 78 -16.88 -3.08 4.94
C ALA A 78 -17.34 -4.53 4.66
N ARG A 79 -17.18 -5.46 5.61
CA ARG A 79 -17.74 -6.82 5.46
C ARG A 79 -19.26 -6.86 5.33
N SER A 80 -19.97 -5.80 5.68
CA SER A 80 -21.43 -5.73 5.59
C SER A 80 -21.95 -5.16 4.27
N ASP A 81 -21.04 -4.71 3.42
CA ASP A 81 -21.32 -4.29 2.05
C ASP A 81 -21.45 -5.54 1.15
N PRO A 82 -22.51 -5.66 0.32
CA PRO A 82 -22.69 -6.79 -0.59
C PRO A 82 -21.45 -7.09 -1.45
N ASP A 83 -20.78 -6.06 -1.98
CA ASP A 83 -19.62 -6.22 -2.87
C ASP A 83 -18.37 -6.76 -2.13
N GLN A 84 -18.35 -6.67 -0.81
CA GLN A 84 -17.26 -7.11 0.06
C GLN A 84 -17.68 -8.23 1.02
N ALA A 85 -18.89 -8.78 0.85
CA ALA A 85 -19.45 -9.83 1.70
C ALA A 85 -18.63 -11.12 1.63
N TRP A 86 -17.91 -11.37 0.53
CA TRP A 86 -16.96 -12.48 0.39
C TRP A 86 -15.93 -12.52 1.52
N ARG A 87 -15.55 -11.37 2.10
CA ARG A 87 -14.62 -11.33 3.24
C ARG A 87 -15.15 -12.01 4.49
N ARG A 88 -16.46 -12.25 4.59
CA ARG A 88 -17.08 -13.02 5.69
C ARG A 88 -16.80 -14.52 5.59
N THR A 89 -16.44 -15.03 4.40
CA THR A 89 -16.08 -16.44 4.21
C THR A 89 -14.63 -16.73 4.57
N LEU A 90 -13.82 -15.67 4.77
CA LEU A 90 -12.42 -15.82 5.18
C LEU A 90 -12.33 -16.39 6.61
N PRO A 91 -11.39 -17.33 6.86
CA PRO A 91 -11.04 -17.73 8.21
C PRO A 91 -10.67 -16.52 9.08
N SER A 92 -11.07 -16.53 10.35
CA SER A 92 -10.88 -15.41 11.27
C SER A 92 -9.42 -14.94 11.35
N TRP A 93 -8.46 -15.87 11.37
CA TRP A 93 -7.05 -15.51 11.42
C TRP A 93 -6.57 -14.76 10.18
N LYS A 94 -7.02 -15.13 8.97
CA LYS A 94 -6.69 -14.42 7.72
C LYS A 94 -7.28 -13.02 7.75
N PHE A 95 -8.53 -12.90 8.20
CA PHE A 95 -9.19 -11.61 8.32
C PHE A 95 -8.46 -10.70 9.33
N THR A 96 -8.02 -11.24 10.47
CA THR A 96 -7.23 -10.51 11.47
C THR A 96 -5.90 -10.03 10.90
N VAL A 97 -5.13 -10.91 10.24
CA VAL A 97 -3.86 -10.54 9.60
C VAL A 97 -4.05 -9.44 8.57
N ASN A 98 -5.07 -9.58 7.71
CA ASN A 98 -5.41 -8.57 6.71
C ASN A 98 -5.78 -7.22 7.35
N THR A 99 -6.52 -7.25 8.47
CA THR A 99 -6.89 -6.04 9.20
C THR A 99 -5.65 -5.36 9.79
N ILE A 100 -4.79 -6.13 10.46
CA ILE A 100 -3.54 -5.62 11.05
C ILE A 100 -2.67 -4.98 9.97
N SER A 101 -2.50 -5.64 8.83
CA SER A 101 -1.74 -5.14 7.68
C SER A 101 -2.24 -3.77 7.21
N VAL A 102 -3.54 -3.65 6.95
CA VAL A 102 -4.17 -2.42 6.50
C VAL A 102 -4.06 -1.31 7.54
N VAL A 103 -4.22 -1.64 8.82
CA VAL A 103 -4.12 -0.70 9.95
C VAL A 103 -2.69 -0.15 10.07
N ILE A 104 -1.68 -1.01 10.04
CA ILE A 104 -0.27 -0.60 10.13
C ILE A 104 0.06 0.38 9.01
N VAL A 105 -0.31 0.05 7.77
CA VAL A 105 0.02 0.88 6.60
C VAL A 105 -0.68 2.23 6.64
N HIS A 106 -1.98 2.29 6.95
CA HIS A 106 -2.68 3.57 7.05
C HIS A 106 -2.22 4.41 8.24
N THR A 107 -1.84 3.77 9.35
CA THR A 107 -1.27 4.45 10.52
C THR A 107 0.05 5.11 10.17
N ALA A 108 0.96 4.36 9.55
CA ALA A 108 2.25 4.85 9.12
C ALA A 108 2.13 5.97 8.07
N LEU A 109 1.27 5.79 7.05
CA LEU A 109 1.01 6.82 6.05
C LEU A 109 0.40 8.09 6.64
N ALA A 110 -0.57 7.97 7.55
CA ALA A 110 -1.18 9.14 8.20
C ALA A 110 -0.16 9.88 9.07
N PHE A 111 0.67 9.14 9.82
CA PHE A 111 1.76 9.72 10.60
C PHE A 111 2.74 10.47 9.69
N LEU A 112 3.29 9.80 8.67
CA LEU A 112 4.30 10.38 7.77
C LEU A 112 3.76 11.57 6.99
N ALA A 113 2.55 11.47 6.44
CA ALA A 113 1.93 12.55 5.68
C ALA A 113 1.65 13.77 6.56
N THR A 114 1.14 13.56 7.78
CA THR A 114 0.87 14.64 8.73
C THR A 114 2.18 15.28 9.19
N PHE A 115 3.16 14.47 9.57
CA PHE A 115 4.48 14.95 9.98
C PHE A 115 5.12 15.78 8.87
N ALA A 116 5.21 15.25 7.64
CA ALA A 116 5.78 15.95 6.50
C ALA A 116 5.03 17.25 6.17
N MET A 117 3.70 17.26 6.25
CA MET A 117 2.89 18.46 6.02
C MET A 117 3.22 19.56 7.05
N TYR A 118 3.27 19.23 8.33
CA TYR A 118 3.60 20.22 9.36
C TYR A 118 5.05 20.68 9.29
N ARG A 119 6.00 19.81 8.92
CA ARG A 119 7.39 20.20 8.64
C ARG A 119 7.48 21.15 7.45
N LEU A 120 6.71 20.92 6.39
CA LEU A 120 6.68 21.83 5.25
C LEU A 120 6.10 23.19 5.64
N LEU A 121 5.03 23.22 6.44
CA LEU A 121 4.47 24.47 6.97
C LEU A 121 5.48 25.20 7.87
N ALA A 122 6.21 24.47 8.71
CA ALA A 122 7.25 25.01 9.57
C ALA A 122 8.32 25.81 8.82
N LEU A 123 8.72 25.31 7.64
CA LEU A 123 9.69 25.98 6.77
C LEU A 123 9.15 27.30 6.19
N GLY A 124 7.83 27.42 6.03
CA GLY A 124 7.17 28.64 5.53
C GLY A 124 6.84 29.66 6.63
N PHE A 125 6.59 29.21 7.86
CA PHE A 125 6.14 30.03 9.00
C PHE A 125 7.20 30.09 10.09
N ILE A 126 8.39 30.58 9.73
CA ILE A 126 9.54 30.66 10.64
C ILE A 126 9.24 31.61 11.81
N GLY A 127 9.42 31.12 13.05
CA GLY A 127 9.20 31.89 14.27
C GLY A 127 7.73 32.13 14.65
N LEU A 128 6.77 31.48 13.97
CA LEU A 128 5.35 31.60 14.31
C LEU A 128 5.01 30.73 15.53
N PRO A 129 4.62 31.31 16.68
CA PRO A 129 4.18 30.53 17.83
C PRO A 129 2.79 29.94 17.58
N ILE A 130 2.58 28.70 18.02
CA ILE A 130 1.28 28.04 18.01
C ILE A 130 0.60 28.33 19.33
N ILE A 131 -0.19 29.41 19.35
CA ILE A 131 -1.07 29.70 20.48
C ILE A 131 -2.15 28.62 20.62
N THR A 132 -2.75 28.52 21.81
CA THR A 132 -3.79 27.54 22.14
C THR A 132 -4.90 27.44 21.09
N PHE A 133 -5.35 28.58 20.56
CA PHE A 133 -6.36 28.61 19.49
C PHE A 133 -5.95 27.78 18.27
N TRP A 134 -4.73 27.99 17.76
CA TRP A 134 -4.23 27.25 16.59
C TRP A 134 -3.95 25.79 16.90
N ALA A 135 -3.42 25.47 18.09
CA ALA A 135 -3.22 24.09 18.49
C ALA A 135 -4.53 23.29 18.47
N VAL A 136 -5.62 23.86 19.01
CA VAL A 136 -6.96 23.26 19.02
C VAL A 136 -7.50 23.10 17.61
N VAL A 137 -7.50 24.17 16.82
CA VAL A 137 -8.10 24.18 15.46
C VAL A 137 -7.35 23.25 14.52
N LEU A 138 -6.02 23.34 14.47
CA LEU A 138 -5.19 22.53 13.58
C LEU A 138 -5.28 21.05 13.95
N MET A 139 -5.30 20.71 15.24
CA MET A 139 -5.45 19.32 15.68
C MET A 139 -6.84 18.76 15.35
N ALA A 140 -7.91 19.54 15.57
CA ALA A 140 -9.26 19.15 15.20
C ALA A 140 -9.39 18.87 13.70
N VAL A 141 -8.87 19.76 12.87
CA VAL A 141 -8.88 19.62 11.40
C VAL A 141 -8.05 18.42 10.96
N THR A 142 -6.85 18.23 11.52
CA THR A 142 -5.95 17.12 11.18
C THR A 142 -6.58 15.77 11.48
N LEU A 143 -7.12 15.59 12.69
CA LEU A 143 -7.70 14.31 13.11
C LEU A 143 -9.03 14.05 12.39
N GLY A 144 -9.85 15.08 12.20
CA GLY A 144 -11.09 14.96 11.41
C GLY A 144 -10.83 14.56 9.96
N MET A 145 -9.90 15.22 9.28
CA MET A 145 -9.53 14.85 7.90
C MET A 145 -8.88 13.47 7.82
N THR A 146 -8.02 13.13 8.79
CA THR A 146 -7.40 11.80 8.85
C THR A 146 -8.46 10.70 8.96
N ALA A 147 -9.42 10.85 9.87
CA ALA A 147 -10.52 9.91 10.01
C ALA A 147 -11.33 9.77 8.72
N TYR A 148 -11.69 10.89 8.07
CA TYR A 148 -12.45 10.88 6.82
C TYR A 148 -11.72 10.14 5.69
N ILE A 149 -10.47 10.54 5.41
CA ILE A 149 -9.66 10.00 4.31
C ILE A 149 -9.37 8.51 4.52
N VAL A 150 -8.94 8.14 5.72
CA VAL A 150 -8.58 6.75 6.03
C VAL A 150 -9.80 5.86 6.02
N TYR A 151 -10.93 6.30 6.59
CA TYR A 151 -12.16 5.52 6.57
C TYR A 151 -12.64 5.25 5.14
N LEU A 152 -12.63 6.27 4.26
CA LEU A 152 -13.01 6.10 2.86
C LEU A 152 -12.03 5.23 2.05
N SER A 153 -10.73 5.35 2.33
CA SER A 153 -9.70 4.49 1.73
C SER A 153 -9.99 3.02 2.02
N VAL A 154 -10.24 2.70 3.30
CA VAL A 154 -10.37 1.33 3.79
C VAL A 154 -11.75 0.73 3.51
N SER A 155 -12.83 1.52 3.63
CA SER A 155 -14.20 1.03 3.43
C SER A 155 -14.49 0.61 1.99
N ARG A 156 -13.71 1.11 1.02
CA ARG A 156 -13.88 0.83 -0.42
C ARG A 156 -12.76 -0.05 -0.98
N MET A 157 -12.10 -0.85 -0.14
CA MET A 157 -10.91 -1.57 -0.53
C MET A 157 -11.18 -2.57 -1.69
N THR A 158 -10.40 -2.44 -2.76
CA THR A 158 -10.38 -3.37 -3.91
C THR A 158 -8.93 -3.76 -4.20
N THR A 159 -8.73 -4.75 -5.06
CA THR A 159 -7.38 -5.19 -5.51
C THR A 159 -6.57 -4.03 -6.08
N GLN A 160 -7.20 -3.16 -6.90
CA GLN A 160 -6.55 -1.96 -7.45
C GLN A 160 -6.16 -0.95 -6.37
N ARG A 161 -7.03 -0.70 -5.39
CA ARG A 161 -6.76 0.23 -4.29
C ARG A 161 -5.67 -0.32 -3.36
N MET A 162 -5.67 -1.61 -3.06
CA MET A 162 -4.62 -2.27 -2.29
C MET A 162 -3.24 -2.12 -2.93
N SER A 163 -3.15 -2.26 -4.26
CA SER A 163 -1.87 -2.04 -4.94
C SER A 163 -1.45 -0.58 -4.98
N SER A 164 -2.39 0.34 -5.17
CA SER A 164 -2.09 1.77 -5.11
C SER A 164 -1.60 2.18 -3.72
N LEU A 165 -2.23 1.63 -2.67
CA LEU A 165 -1.84 1.79 -1.28
C LEU A 165 -0.44 1.21 -1.02
N LEU A 166 -0.17 -0.01 -1.50
CA LEU A 166 1.13 -0.66 -1.39
C LEU A 166 2.23 0.17 -2.07
N MET A 167 1.99 0.62 -3.30
CA MET A 167 2.93 1.45 -4.03
C MET A 167 3.18 2.78 -3.31
N ALA A 168 2.13 3.47 -2.87
CA ALA A 168 2.26 4.72 -2.12
C ALA A 168 3.04 4.50 -0.82
N PHE A 169 2.73 3.45 -0.06
CA PHE A 169 3.40 3.14 1.19
C PHE A 169 4.89 2.86 1.00
N VAL A 170 5.22 2.01 0.04
CA VAL A 170 6.62 1.64 -0.23
C VAL A 170 7.40 2.85 -0.75
N VAL A 171 6.86 3.63 -1.69
CA VAL A 171 7.53 4.83 -2.22
C VAL A 171 7.71 5.91 -1.16
N ILE A 172 6.66 6.22 -0.39
CA ILE A 172 6.75 7.23 0.67
C ILE A 172 7.74 6.78 1.74
N GLY A 173 7.71 5.51 2.14
CA GLY A 173 8.62 4.95 3.14
C GLY A 173 10.08 4.97 2.67
N THR A 174 10.36 4.53 1.44
CA THR A 174 11.74 4.54 0.91
C THR A 174 12.28 5.95 0.72
N LEU A 175 11.49 6.87 0.17
CA LEU A 175 11.89 8.28 0.04
C LEU A 175 12.13 8.94 1.40
N THR A 176 11.28 8.63 2.39
CA THR A 176 11.49 9.12 3.76
C THR A 176 12.83 8.61 4.29
N ALA A 177 13.12 7.32 4.17
CA ALA A 177 14.41 6.76 4.59
C ALA A 177 15.60 7.42 3.88
N MET A 178 15.50 7.64 2.56
CA MET A 178 16.55 8.30 1.76
C MET A 178 16.85 9.73 2.23
N ILE A 179 15.85 10.47 2.72
CA ILE A 179 16.02 11.86 3.17
C ILE A 179 16.47 11.91 4.64
N THR A 180 16.10 10.91 5.45
CA THR A 180 16.42 10.87 6.88
C THR A 180 17.71 10.11 7.21
N THR A 181 18.38 9.55 6.20
CA THR A 181 19.62 8.79 6.42
C THR A 181 20.77 9.71 6.83
N SER A 182 21.60 9.20 7.74
CA SER A 182 22.79 9.89 8.23
C SER A 182 23.99 9.80 7.29
N ASP A 183 24.04 8.80 6.40
CA ASP A 183 25.13 8.61 5.44
C ASP A 183 24.77 9.24 4.08
N PRO A 184 25.44 10.31 3.63
CA PRO A 184 25.15 10.93 2.32
C PRO A 184 25.56 10.06 1.12
N GLU A 185 26.44 9.06 1.32
CA GLU A 185 26.99 8.20 0.26
C GLU A 185 26.42 6.78 0.27
N TRP A 186 25.32 6.55 1.00
CA TRP A 186 24.64 5.25 1.10
C TRP A 186 24.41 4.57 -0.26
N TRP A 187 24.16 5.38 -1.30
CA TRP A 187 23.82 4.95 -2.66
C TRP A 187 25.00 4.31 -3.40
N GLN A 188 26.23 4.46 -2.92
CA GLN A 188 27.42 3.83 -3.51
C GLN A 188 27.55 2.33 -3.16
N VAL A 189 26.84 1.86 -2.13
CA VAL A 189 26.97 0.49 -1.61
C VAL A 189 25.88 -0.42 -2.18
N HIS A 190 24.67 -0.33 -1.61
CA HIS A 190 23.47 -1.05 -2.07
C HIS A 190 22.21 -0.32 -1.56
N PHE A 191 21.07 -0.53 -2.22
CA PHE A 191 19.79 0.09 -1.84
C PHE A 191 19.37 -0.29 -0.42
N SER A 192 19.64 -1.53 -0.01
CA SER A 192 19.39 -2.00 1.36
C SER A 192 20.28 -1.35 2.43
N GLN A 193 21.23 -0.48 2.05
CA GLN A 193 22.11 0.24 2.99
C GLN A 193 21.29 1.21 3.85
N LEU A 194 20.16 1.69 3.33
CA LEU A 194 19.19 2.50 4.07
C LEU A 194 18.66 1.80 5.34
N GLY A 195 18.86 0.48 5.47
CA GLY A 195 18.44 -0.33 6.61
C GLY A 195 19.48 -0.57 7.70
N THR A 196 20.72 -0.06 7.60
CA THR A 196 21.87 -0.57 8.39
C THR A 196 22.49 0.42 9.40
N PHE A 197 21.96 1.63 9.54
CA PHE A 197 22.60 2.73 10.29
C PHE A 197 22.08 2.94 11.72
N ASP A 198 21.21 2.05 12.23
CA ASP A 198 20.53 2.17 13.54
C ASP A 198 19.84 3.54 13.79
N ASP A 199 19.54 4.27 12.71
CA ASP A 199 18.95 5.60 12.72
C ASP A 199 17.49 5.58 12.26
N LEU A 200 16.86 6.77 12.18
CA LEU A 200 15.48 6.89 11.70
C LEU A 200 15.30 6.30 10.30
N SER A 201 16.30 6.41 9.42
CA SER A 201 16.23 5.83 8.08
C SER A 201 16.11 4.30 8.13
N SER A 202 16.87 3.67 9.03
CA SER A 202 16.87 2.22 9.21
C SER A 202 15.52 1.71 9.70
N TRP A 203 14.95 2.38 10.70
CA TRP A 203 13.60 2.07 11.21
C TRP A 203 12.51 2.25 10.15
N VAL A 204 12.56 3.35 9.39
CA VAL A 204 11.57 3.65 8.35
C VAL A 204 11.71 2.68 7.18
N PHE A 205 12.92 2.43 6.69
CA PHE A 205 13.17 1.53 5.57
C PHE A 205 12.76 0.10 5.91
N ASN A 206 13.34 -0.48 6.97
CA ASN A 206 13.07 -1.85 7.37
C ASN A 206 11.60 -2.04 7.77
N GLY A 207 11.04 -1.08 8.53
CA GLY A 207 9.61 -1.08 8.88
C GLY A 207 8.70 -1.05 7.66
N THR A 208 9.07 -0.27 6.62
CA THR A 208 8.34 -0.23 5.35
C THR A 208 8.40 -1.56 4.61
N LEU A 209 9.55 -2.25 4.59
CA LEU A 209 9.65 -3.57 3.97
C LEU A 209 8.85 -4.64 4.74
N ILE A 210 8.88 -4.60 6.07
CA ILE A 210 8.11 -5.51 6.93
C ILE A 210 6.61 -5.34 6.71
N ALA A 211 6.10 -4.11 6.87
CA ALA A 211 4.69 -3.81 6.70
C ALA A 211 4.25 -3.94 5.22
N GLY A 212 5.12 -3.58 4.29
CA GLY A 212 4.90 -3.73 2.85
C GLY A 212 4.75 -5.19 2.47
N GLY A 213 5.64 -6.07 2.95
CA GLY A 213 5.54 -7.52 2.77
C GLY A 213 4.25 -8.11 3.34
N LEU A 214 3.86 -7.68 4.56
CA LEU A 214 2.58 -8.03 5.15
C LEU A 214 1.40 -7.55 4.29
N LEU A 215 1.49 -6.37 3.68
CA LEU A 215 0.49 -5.85 2.76
C LEU A 215 0.45 -6.64 1.45
N VAL A 216 1.58 -7.08 0.91
CA VAL A 216 1.63 -7.98 -0.26
C VAL A 216 0.93 -9.31 0.05
N THR A 217 1.14 -9.89 1.24
CA THR A 217 0.43 -11.13 1.61
C THR A 217 -1.07 -10.92 1.74
N THR A 218 -1.50 -9.79 2.29
CA THR A 218 -2.92 -9.40 2.37
C THR A 218 -3.51 -9.20 0.99
N PHE A 219 -2.77 -8.51 0.13
CA PHE A 219 -3.11 -8.25 -1.26
C PHE A 219 -3.27 -9.56 -2.07
N ALA A 220 -2.48 -10.59 -1.78
CA ALA A 220 -2.63 -11.90 -2.40
C ALA A 220 -4.01 -12.54 -2.15
N VAL A 221 -4.65 -12.26 -1.01
CA VAL A 221 -6.02 -12.73 -0.71
C VAL A 221 -7.04 -12.12 -1.67
N TYR A 222 -6.85 -10.85 -2.05
CA TYR A 222 -7.71 -10.16 -3.01
C TYR A 222 -7.50 -10.70 -4.43
N ILE A 223 -6.23 -10.91 -4.82
CA ILE A 223 -5.92 -11.58 -6.10
C ILE A 223 -6.56 -12.97 -6.15
N ALA A 224 -6.51 -13.74 -5.06
CA ALA A 224 -7.11 -15.08 -5.02
C ALA A 224 -8.62 -15.03 -5.29
N ASN A 225 -9.32 -14.07 -4.66
CA ASN A 225 -10.74 -13.85 -4.89
C ASN A 225 -11.03 -13.47 -6.35
N ASP A 226 -10.29 -12.51 -6.92
CA ASP A 226 -10.51 -12.07 -8.31
C ASP A 226 -10.24 -13.19 -9.32
N LEU A 227 -9.17 -13.96 -9.12
CA LEU A 227 -8.85 -15.11 -9.97
C LEU A 227 -9.86 -16.24 -9.82
N GLU A 228 -10.44 -16.42 -8.63
CA GLU A 228 -11.51 -17.38 -8.40
C GLU A 228 -12.77 -17.01 -9.20
N VAL A 229 -13.18 -15.75 -9.17
CA VAL A 229 -14.28 -15.24 -9.98
C VAL A 229 -14.03 -15.47 -11.47
N LEU A 230 -12.85 -15.06 -11.98
CA LEU A 230 -12.50 -15.25 -13.38
C LEU A 230 -12.42 -16.73 -13.80
N THR A 231 -12.06 -17.62 -12.88
CA THR A 231 -12.06 -19.07 -13.13
C THR A 231 -13.49 -19.61 -13.15
N ALA A 232 -14.35 -19.17 -12.23
CA ALA A 232 -15.75 -19.58 -12.16
C ALA A 232 -16.55 -19.13 -13.39
N GLU A 233 -16.24 -17.97 -13.94
CA GLU A 233 -16.83 -17.44 -15.18
C GLU A 233 -16.25 -18.07 -16.46
N GLY A 234 -15.27 -18.97 -16.35
CA GLY A 234 -14.65 -19.64 -17.49
C GLY A 234 -13.71 -18.76 -18.32
N VAL A 235 -13.41 -17.53 -17.86
CA VAL A 235 -12.42 -16.65 -18.49
C VAL A 235 -11.03 -17.25 -18.38
N LEU A 236 -10.65 -17.71 -17.18
CA LEU A 236 -9.41 -18.43 -16.96
C LEU A 236 -9.58 -19.92 -17.24
N THR A 237 -8.86 -20.40 -18.24
CA THR A 237 -8.90 -21.80 -18.68
C THR A 237 -8.07 -22.74 -17.80
N ASN A 238 -7.08 -22.21 -17.08
CA ASN A 238 -6.22 -22.99 -16.19
C ASN A 238 -6.65 -22.80 -14.72
N PRO A 239 -7.25 -23.82 -14.08
CA PRO A 239 -7.75 -23.69 -12.71
C PRO A 239 -6.62 -23.58 -11.67
N ARG A 240 -5.37 -23.90 -12.02
CA ARG A 240 -4.24 -23.75 -11.10
C ARG A 240 -3.86 -22.27 -10.88
N GLY A 241 -4.23 -21.38 -11.80
CA GLY A 241 -3.91 -19.96 -11.71
C GLY A 241 -4.38 -19.32 -10.41
N LYS A 242 -5.62 -19.60 -9.99
CA LYS A 242 -6.22 -19.06 -8.75
C LYS A 242 -5.56 -19.54 -7.45
N GLN A 243 -4.73 -20.58 -7.50
CA GLN A 243 -3.99 -21.09 -6.33
C GLN A 243 -2.52 -20.69 -6.37
N VAL A 244 -1.88 -20.87 -7.53
CA VAL A 244 -0.43 -20.68 -7.68
C VAL A 244 -0.05 -19.20 -7.66
N VAL A 245 -0.79 -18.34 -8.36
CA VAL A 245 -0.45 -16.91 -8.43
C VAL A 245 -0.52 -16.25 -7.04
N PRO A 246 -1.61 -16.38 -6.26
CA PRO A 246 -1.64 -15.87 -4.89
C PRO A 246 -0.57 -16.46 -3.99
N ALA A 247 -0.26 -17.77 -4.12
CA ALA A 247 0.79 -18.40 -3.33
C ALA A 247 2.17 -17.77 -3.59
N LEU A 248 2.51 -17.49 -4.86
CA LEU A 248 3.74 -16.81 -5.22
C LEU A 248 3.80 -15.38 -4.63
N PHE A 249 2.68 -14.65 -4.66
CA PHE A 249 2.58 -13.34 -3.99
C PHE A 249 2.74 -13.43 -2.47
N VAL A 250 2.18 -14.45 -1.82
CA VAL A 250 2.39 -14.66 -0.37
C VAL A 250 3.86 -14.92 -0.07
N VAL A 251 4.52 -15.79 -0.84
CA VAL A 251 5.96 -16.05 -0.66
C VAL A 251 6.77 -14.78 -0.90
N MET A 252 6.48 -14.00 -1.94
CA MET A 252 7.12 -12.70 -2.18
C MET A 252 6.93 -11.74 -1.01
N GLY A 253 5.71 -11.65 -0.46
CA GLY A 253 5.43 -10.78 0.69
C GLY A 253 6.21 -11.20 1.93
N ILE A 254 6.31 -12.51 2.20
CA ILE A 254 7.14 -13.03 3.29
C ILE A 254 8.62 -12.69 3.06
N MET A 255 9.14 -12.91 1.86
CA MET A 255 10.51 -12.59 1.50
C MET A 255 10.80 -11.10 1.64
N LEU A 256 9.88 -10.23 1.22
CA LEU A 256 9.98 -8.77 1.39
C LEU A 256 10.04 -8.39 2.88
N SER A 257 9.20 -8.99 3.72
CA SER A 257 9.29 -8.76 5.17
C SER A 257 10.61 -9.27 5.74
N CYS A 258 11.11 -10.43 5.29
CA CYS A 258 12.39 -10.96 5.73
C CYS A 258 13.58 -10.06 5.37
N VAL A 259 13.53 -9.35 4.23
CA VAL A 259 14.56 -8.33 3.90
C VAL A 259 14.63 -7.23 4.96
N GLY A 260 13.48 -6.78 5.49
CA GLY A 260 13.45 -5.79 6.58
C GLY A 260 13.72 -6.38 7.97
N ILE A 261 13.39 -7.65 8.22
CA ILE A 261 13.69 -8.34 9.51
C ILE A 261 15.19 -8.67 9.63
N PHE A 262 15.83 -8.98 8.51
CA PHE A 262 17.25 -9.30 8.44
C PHE A 262 17.99 -8.23 7.62
N PRO A 263 18.27 -7.05 8.20
CA PRO A 263 19.18 -6.08 7.60
C PRO A 263 20.54 -6.71 7.26
N VAL A 264 21.23 -6.10 6.29
CA VAL A 264 22.47 -6.66 5.70
C VAL A 264 23.56 -6.85 6.77
N ASP A 265 23.65 -5.92 7.70
CA ASP A 265 24.59 -5.90 8.83
C ASP A 265 24.25 -6.94 9.92
N VAL A 266 22.98 -7.37 10.02
CA VAL A 266 22.55 -8.42 10.96
C VAL A 266 22.80 -9.82 10.39
N SER A 267 22.38 -10.07 9.15
CA SER A 267 22.61 -11.37 8.50
C SER A 267 22.59 -11.26 6.97
N LEU A 268 23.77 -11.03 6.38
CA LEU A 268 23.97 -10.99 4.93
C LEU A 268 23.38 -12.21 4.20
N ALA A 269 23.53 -13.41 4.76
CA ALA A 269 23.03 -14.64 4.14
C ALA A 269 21.50 -14.68 4.08
N LEU A 270 20.82 -14.37 5.19
CA LEU A 270 19.36 -14.33 5.23
C LEU A 270 18.80 -13.18 4.40
N HIS A 271 19.46 -12.02 4.42
CA HIS A 271 19.09 -10.88 3.60
C HIS A 271 19.15 -11.24 2.11
N ASN A 272 20.29 -11.72 1.63
CA ASN A 272 20.51 -12.04 0.21
C ASN A 272 19.60 -13.17 -0.26
N THR A 273 19.37 -14.18 0.58
CA THR A 273 18.41 -15.26 0.28
C THR A 273 16.99 -14.71 0.13
N SER A 274 16.60 -13.79 1.01
CA SER A 274 15.26 -13.18 0.97
C SER A 274 15.08 -12.27 -0.25
N ALA A 275 16.03 -11.37 -0.50
CA ALA A 275 16.01 -10.46 -1.65
C ALA A 275 16.02 -11.24 -2.98
N SER A 276 16.91 -12.23 -3.11
CA SER A 276 16.98 -13.09 -4.29
C SER A 276 15.72 -13.95 -4.43
N GLY A 277 15.18 -14.48 -3.32
CA GLY A 277 13.96 -15.28 -3.31
C GLY A 277 12.76 -14.51 -3.86
N MET A 278 12.62 -13.22 -3.51
CA MET A 278 11.60 -12.35 -4.09
C MET A 278 11.75 -12.19 -5.61
N ALA A 279 12.97 -11.92 -6.10
CA ALA A 279 13.24 -11.80 -7.52
C ALA A 279 12.96 -13.11 -8.28
N VAL A 280 13.31 -14.25 -7.70
CA VAL A 280 13.02 -15.58 -8.27
C VAL A 280 11.50 -15.82 -8.36
N MET A 281 10.74 -15.53 -7.31
CA MET A 281 9.26 -15.67 -7.36
C MET A 281 8.64 -14.76 -8.43
N PHE A 282 9.15 -13.54 -8.58
CA PHE A 282 8.72 -12.64 -9.65
C PHE A 282 9.03 -13.19 -11.05
N LEU A 283 10.24 -13.72 -11.27
CA LEU A 283 10.58 -14.38 -12.54
C LEU A 283 9.70 -15.59 -12.82
N VAL A 284 9.42 -16.41 -11.80
CA VAL A 284 8.48 -17.53 -11.92
C VAL A 284 7.10 -17.05 -12.32
N LEU A 285 6.58 -15.96 -11.73
CA LEU A 285 5.31 -15.35 -12.13
C LEU A 285 5.31 -14.91 -13.60
N LEU A 286 6.37 -14.25 -14.06
CA LEU A 286 6.47 -13.78 -15.45
C LEU A 286 6.56 -14.94 -16.45
N ILE A 287 7.37 -15.95 -16.15
CA ILE A 287 7.62 -17.10 -17.04
C ILE A 287 6.42 -18.06 -17.05
N ALA A 288 5.82 -18.33 -15.89
CA ALA A 288 4.67 -19.23 -15.78
C ALA A 288 3.34 -18.52 -16.10
N GLY A 289 3.29 -17.19 -16.06
CA GLY A 289 2.10 -16.35 -16.29
C GLY A 289 1.31 -16.73 -17.56
N PRO A 290 1.94 -16.88 -18.74
CA PRO A 290 1.27 -17.32 -19.97
C PRO A 290 0.49 -18.63 -19.83
N LYS A 291 0.95 -19.56 -18.99
CA LYS A 291 0.28 -20.83 -18.72
C LYS A 291 -0.74 -20.73 -17.60
N LEU A 292 -0.40 -20.03 -16.50
CA LEU A 292 -1.24 -19.92 -15.31
C LEU A 292 -2.46 -19.02 -15.51
N LEU A 293 -2.31 -17.95 -16.31
CA LEU A 293 -3.33 -16.93 -16.55
C LEU A 293 -3.90 -17.01 -17.97
N ARG A 294 -3.89 -18.22 -18.55
CA ARG A 294 -4.40 -18.47 -19.89
C ARG A 294 -5.89 -18.11 -19.95
N GLY A 295 -6.22 -17.09 -20.74
CA GLY A 295 -7.54 -16.47 -20.77
C GLY A 295 -7.48 -14.94 -20.74
N MET A 296 -6.41 -14.40 -20.16
CA MET A 296 -6.16 -12.95 -20.12
C MET A 296 -5.91 -12.36 -21.53
N PRO A 297 -6.15 -11.04 -21.72
CA PRO A 297 -5.88 -10.33 -22.98
C PRO A 297 -4.43 -10.47 -23.46
N ARG A 298 -4.22 -10.53 -24.78
CA ARG A 298 -2.86 -10.63 -25.36
C ARG A 298 -1.93 -9.49 -24.95
N THR A 299 -2.47 -8.29 -24.78
CA THR A 299 -1.73 -7.11 -24.33
C THR A 299 -1.11 -7.28 -22.94
N TYR A 300 -1.75 -8.04 -22.05
CA TYR A 300 -1.17 -8.38 -20.76
C TYR A 300 0.10 -9.22 -20.91
N PHE A 301 0.10 -10.21 -21.81
CA PHE A 301 1.27 -11.06 -22.05
C PHE A 301 2.40 -10.31 -22.73
N VAL A 302 2.09 -9.38 -23.65
CA VAL A 302 3.10 -8.50 -24.25
C VAL A 302 3.75 -7.62 -23.18
N ALA A 303 2.95 -6.99 -22.32
CA ALA A 303 3.48 -6.20 -21.21
C ALA A 303 4.34 -7.06 -20.26
N SER A 304 3.86 -8.24 -19.86
CA SER A 304 4.62 -9.15 -18.99
C SER A 304 5.93 -9.64 -19.62
N ALA A 305 5.93 -9.88 -20.94
CA ALA A 305 7.15 -10.22 -21.67
C ALA A 305 8.14 -9.04 -21.71
N ALA A 306 7.67 -7.80 -21.82
CA ALA A 306 8.51 -6.62 -21.74
C ALA A 306 9.15 -6.47 -20.34
N PHE A 307 8.39 -6.69 -19.26
CA PHE A 307 8.94 -6.72 -17.90
C PHE A 307 9.95 -7.84 -17.70
N LEU A 308 9.71 -9.03 -18.27
CA LEU A 308 10.66 -10.14 -18.25
C LEU A 308 11.95 -9.78 -18.98
N ALA A 309 11.85 -9.25 -20.19
CA ALA A 309 13.01 -8.82 -20.98
C ALA A 309 13.80 -7.72 -20.26
N ALA A 310 13.13 -6.72 -19.67
CA ALA A 310 13.76 -5.68 -18.88
C ALA A 310 14.47 -6.26 -17.65
N THR A 311 13.85 -7.20 -16.94
CA THR A 311 14.46 -7.86 -15.76
C THR A 311 15.71 -8.65 -16.15
N VAL A 312 15.64 -9.44 -17.23
CA VAL A 312 16.79 -10.20 -17.75
C VAL A 312 17.89 -9.27 -18.23
N LEU A 313 17.55 -8.18 -18.92
CA LEU A 313 18.51 -7.18 -19.36
C LEU A 313 19.21 -6.51 -18.16
N SER A 314 18.46 -6.15 -17.11
CA SER A 314 19.04 -5.59 -15.88
C SER A 314 20.03 -6.55 -15.22
N VAL A 315 19.73 -7.86 -15.20
CA VAL A 315 20.66 -8.89 -14.71
C VAL A 315 21.93 -8.93 -15.57
N ILE A 316 21.79 -8.95 -16.90
CA ILE A 316 22.95 -8.98 -17.83
C ILE A 316 23.84 -7.74 -17.63
N LEU A 317 23.23 -6.56 -17.53
CA LEU A 317 23.96 -5.30 -17.33
C LEU A 317 24.66 -5.22 -15.97
N PHE A 318 24.14 -5.92 -14.96
CA PHE A 318 24.70 -5.93 -13.62
C PHE A 318 25.85 -6.94 -13.43
N ILE A 319 25.79 -8.12 -14.09
CA ILE A 319 26.79 -9.19 -13.91
C ILE A 319 28.22 -8.65 -14.09
N PRO A 320 29.22 -9.12 -13.30
CA PRO A 320 30.59 -8.60 -13.32
C PRO A 320 31.28 -8.54 -14.68
N ALA A 321 30.85 -9.36 -15.64
CA ALA A 321 31.34 -9.34 -17.02
C ALA A 321 30.98 -8.06 -17.79
N VAL A 322 29.87 -7.41 -17.45
CA VAL A 322 29.40 -6.15 -18.07
C VAL A 322 29.62 -4.97 -17.13
N GLY A 323 29.18 -5.09 -15.86
CA GLY A 323 29.43 -4.09 -14.82
C GLY A 323 28.90 -2.68 -15.13
N TYR A 324 27.76 -2.56 -15.83
CA TYR A 324 27.23 -1.26 -16.28
C TYR A 324 26.58 -0.44 -15.16
N PHE A 325 25.95 -1.10 -14.18
CA PHE A 325 25.28 -0.45 -13.05
C PHE A 325 25.87 -0.91 -11.71
N SER A 326 25.81 -0.03 -10.70
CA SER A 326 26.08 -0.39 -9.30
C SER A 326 25.03 -1.35 -8.75
N LEU A 327 25.35 -2.04 -7.66
CA LEU A 327 24.40 -2.93 -6.97
C LEU A 327 23.13 -2.16 -6.54
N THR A 328 23.28 -0.95 -6.00
CA THR A 328 22.17 -0.04 -5.67
C THR A 328 21.25 0.20 -6.87
N ALA A 329 21.82 0.57 -8.03
CA ALA A 329 21.03 0.85 -9.22
C ALA A 329 20.29 -0.40 -9.72
N PHE A 330 20.96 -1.56 -9.69
CA PHE A 330 20.32 -2.84 -10.02
C PHE A 330 19.13 -3.14 -9.10
N GLU A 331 19.29 -3.00 -7.78
CA GLU A 331 18.23 -3.25 -6.80
C GLU A 331 17.04 -2.30 -6.99
N ILE A 332 17.28 -1.00 -7.18
CA ILE A 332 16.23 -0.02 -7.46
C ILE A 332 15.46 -0.38 -8.74
N ILE A 333 16.17 -0.76 -9.81
CA ILE A 333 15.53 -1.12 -11.09
C ILE A 333 14.67 -2.38 -10.92
N VAL A 334 15.20 -3.46 -10.33
CA VAL A 334 14.45 -4.71 -10.13
C VAL A 334 13.24 -4.47 -9.24
N PHE A 335 13.40 -3.69 -8.17
CA PHE A 335 12.30 -3.33 -7.28
C PHE A 335 11.22 -2.52 -8.03
N ALA A 336 11.61 -1.52 -8.80
CA ALA A 336 10.70 -0.74 -9.64
C ALA A 336 9.98 -1.61 -10.69
N LEU A 337 10.67 -2.58 -11.31
CA LEU A 337 10.09 -3.53 -12.26
C LEU A 337 9.05 -4.43 -11.60
N ILE A 338 9.31 -4.93 -10.39
CA ILE A 338 8.35 -5.75 -9.62
C ILE A 338 7.06 -4.95 -9.36
N PHE A 339 7.16 -3.77 -8.74
CA PHE A 339 5.98 -2.96 -8.41
C PHE A 339 5.28 -2.42 -9.66
N GLY A 340 6.04 -2.02 -10.68
CA GLY A 340 5.51 -1.58 -11.96
C GLY A 340 4.71 -2.68 -12.67
N TRP A 341 5.22 -3.92 -12.66
CA TRP A 341 4.48 -5.06 -13.21
C TRP A 341 3.22 -5.37 -12.40
N ILE A 342 3.29 -5.33 -11.07
CA ILE A 342 2.12 -5.54 -10.19
C ILE A 342 1.01 -4.54 -10.54
N ALA A 343 1.34 -3.25 -10.72
CA ALA A 343 0.37 -2.23 -11.10
C ALA A 343 -0.30 -2.53 -12.46
N VAL A 344 0.49 -2.96 -13.45
CA VAL A 344 -0.04 -3.35 -14.77
C VAL A 344 -0.90 -4.62 -14.68
N PHE A 345 -0.45 -5.64 -13.95
CA PHE A 345 -1.16 -6.90 -13.75
C PHE A 345 -2.57 -6.67 -13.19
N ILE A 346 -2.70 -5.81 -12.17
CA ILE A 346 -3.98 -5.57 -11.51
C ILE A 346 -4.92 -4.76 -12.37
N ARG A 347 -4.38 -3.80 -13.13
CA ARG A 347 -5.18 -3.07 -14.10
C ARG A 347 -5.82 -4.03 -15.11
N PHE A 348 -5.06 -5.04 -15.57
CA PHE A 348 -5.60 -6.07 -16.44
C PHE A 348 -6.62 -6.97 -15.73
N LEU A 349 -6.36 -7.40 -14.48
CA LEU A 349 -7.34 -8.15 -13.69
C LEU A 349 -8.68 -7.40 -13.54
N GLY A 350 -8.62 -6.11 -13.22
CA GLY A 350 -9.79 -5.27 -13.05
C GLY A 350 -10.59 -5.10 -14.34
N VAL A 351 -9.92 -4.90 -15.49
CA VAL A 351 -10.61 -4.79 -16.79
C VAL A 351 -11.20 -6.13 -17.22
N THR A 352 -10.54 -7.26 -16.94
CA THR A 352 -11.06 -8.59 -17.30
C THR A 352 -12.22 -9.05 -16.44
N GLY A 353 -12.26 -8.60 -15.18
CA GLY A 353 -13.36 -8.90 -14.25
C GLY A 353 -14.59 -8.02 -14.45
N GLN A 354 -14.56 -7.06 -15.38
CA GLN A 354 -15.76 -6.32 -15.74
C GLN A 354 -16.65 -7.20 -16.63
N PRO A 355 -17.94 -7.41 -16.28
CA PRO A 355 -18.86 -8.12 -17.14
C PRO A 355 -18.90 -7.44 -18.51
N ALA A 356 -18.95 -8.25 -19.59
CA ALA A 356 -18.83 -7.83 -20.99
C ALA A 356 -20.04 -7.02 -21.51
N LEU A 357 -20.44 -5.96 -20.80
CA LEU A 357 -21.62 -5.14 -21.09
C LEU A 357 -21.30 -3.87 -21.89
N SER A 358 -20.19 -3.85 -22.64
CA SER A 358 -19.80 -2.67 -23.45
C SER A 358 -19.27 -3.00 -24.83
N ARG A 359 -19.72 -4.08 -25.48
CA ARG A 359 -19.61 -4.18 -26.95
C ARG A 359 -20.88 -3.61 -27.58
N PRO A 360 -20.85 -2.40 -28.20
CA PRO A 360 -21.94 -1.95 -29.02
C PRO A 360 -22.02 -2.85 -30.26
N GLY A 361 -23.17 -3.51 -30.44
CA GLY A 361 -23.67 -3.96 -31.74
C GLY A 361 -22.94 -5.12 -32.42
N VAL A 362 -23.44 -6.35 -32.19
CA VAL A 362 -23.77 -7.21 -33.33
C VAL A 362 -25.23 -7.60 -33.15
N THR A 363 -26.12 -6.76 -33.66
CA THR A 363 -27.49 -7.17 -33.96
C THR A 363 -27.40 -8.33 -34.93
N SER A 364 -27.78 -9.53 -34.51
CA SER A 364 -28.14 -10.60 -35.42
C SER A 364 -29.29 -10.11 -36.30
N ARG A 365 -29.01 -9.82 -37.56
CA ARG A 365 -30.07 -9.76 -38.57
C ARG A 365 -30.46 -11.19 -38.89
N SER A 366 -31.73 -11.47 -38.63
CA SER A 366 -32.65 -12.48 -39.21
C SER A 366 -32.03 -13.73 -39.80
#